data_AF-A0AAQ3B174-F1
#
_entry.id   AF-A0AAQ3B174-F1
#
_cell.length_a   1.000
_cell.length_b   1.000
_cell.length_c   1.000
_cell.angle_alpha   90.00
_cell.angle_beta   90.00
_cell.angle_gamma   90.00
#
_symmetry.space_group_name_H-M   'P 1'
#
loop_
_entity.id
_entity.type
_entity.pdbx_description
1 polymer ?
#
loop_
_entity_poly.entity_id
_entity_poly.type
_entity_poly.pdbx_seq_one_letter_code
_entity_poly.pdbx_strand_id
1 'polypeptide(L)' 'MKKTQQIAPDLEAFKFHKDIPFSVVDPTNLPANLKDALDEFMIGQTVPHDTYIYAHDYELFQRLVKSGQIKIE' A
#
# COMPACT_ATOMS: atom_id res chain seq x y z
N MET A 1 26.66 6.24 0.48
CA MET A 1 25.53 5.43 1.00
C MET A 1 24.25 6.17 0.66
N LYS A 2 23.56 5.79 -0.42
CA LYS A 2 22.26 6.40 -0.73
C LYS A 2 21.32 5.98 0.40
N LYS A 3 20.88 6.93 1.22
CA LYS A 3 19.76 6.70 2.14
C LYS A 3 18.62 6.26 1.23
N THR A 4 18.33 4.98 1.17
CA THR A 4 17.08 4.48 0.63
C THR A 4 16.04 5.08 1.56
N GLN A 5 15.56 6.28 1.23
CA GLN A 5 14.39 6.85 1.87
C GLN A 5 13.37 5.74 1.74
N GLN A 6 12.94 5.16 2.85
CA GLN A 6 11.93 4.13 2.84
C GLN A 6 10.64 4.89 2.54
N ILE A 7 10.44 5.17 1.24
CA ILE A 7 9.40 6.08 0.74
C ILE A 7 8.04 5.50 1.10
N ALA A 8 7.92 4.17 1.22
CA ALA A 8 6.76 3.51 1.77
C ALA A 8 7.19 2.56 2.90
N PRO A 9 6.58 2.66 4.10
CA PRO A 9 6.89 1.77 5.22
C PRO A 9 6.40 0.34 4.93
N ASP A 10 7.00 -0.65 5.58
CA ASP A 10 6.49 -2.02 5.53
C ASP A 10 5.29 -2.12 6.49
N LEU A 11 4.14 -2.51 5.95
CA LEU A 11 2.93 -2.75 6.73
C LEU A 11 2.82 -4.24 7.06
N GLU A 12 2.40 -4.55 8.28
CA GLU A 12 2.23 -5.94 8.69
C GLU A 12 1.01 -6.54 8.00
N ALA A 13 1.23 -7.57 7.18
CA ALA A 13 0.17 -8.26 6.47
C ALA A 13 -0.52 -9.27 7.40
N PHE A 14 -1.84 -9.19 7.48
CA PHE A 14 -2.66 -10.09 8.27
C PHE A 14 -3.79 -10.69 7.44
N LYS A 15 -4.41 -11.77 7.95
CA LYS A 15 -5.53 -12.43 7.29
C LYS A 15 -6.82 -12.18 8.08
N PHE A 16 -7.86 -11.67 7.42
CA PHE A 16 -9.18 -11.49 8.04
C PHE A 16 -9.80 -12.82 8.48
N HIS A 17 -9.67 -13.85 7.65
CA HIS A 17 -10.19 -15.18 7.92
C HIS A 17 -9.19 -16.24 7.49
N LYS A 18 -9.18 -17.38 8.20
CA LYS A 18 -8.32 -18.52 7.85
C LYS A 18 -8.63 -19.09 6.46
N ASP A 19 -9.86 -18.95 5.99
CA ASP A 19 -10.34 -19.44 4.70
C ASP A 19 -10.07 -18.48 3.53
N ILE A 20 -9.64 -17.25 3.79
CA ILE A 20 -9.30 -16.30 2.72
C ILE A 20 -7.82 -16.50 2.35
N PRO A 21 -7.52 -16.79 1.07
CA PRO A 21 -6.13 -17.01 0.64
C PRO A 21 -5.31 -15.72 0.60
N PHE A 22 -5.98 -14.57 0.60
CA PHE A 22 -5.37 -13.25 0.49
C PHE A 22 -5.10 -12.61 1.85
N SER A 23 -3.92 -12.01 1.99
CA SER A 23 -3.57 -11.16 3.13
C SER A 23 -3.88 -9.70 2.81
N VAL A 24 -4.20 -8.94 3.85
CA VAL A 24 -4.46 -7.50 3.79
C VAL A 24 -3.48 -6.74 4.68
N VAL A 25 -3.33 -5.45 4.46
CA VAL A 25 -2.57 -4.52 5.28
C VAL A 25 -3.45 -3.35 5.69
N ASP A 26 -3.12 -2.74 6.82
CA ASP A 26 -3.77 -1.53 7.33
C ASP A 26 -2.98 -0.27 6.88
N PRO A 27 -3.51 0.53 5.94
CA PRO A 27 -2.88 1.78 5.52
C PRO A 27 -3.11 2.92 6.51
N THR A 28 -3.84 2.71 7.60
CA THR A 28 -4.24 3.79 8.52
C THR A 28 -3.04 4.51 9.13
N ASN A 29 -1.94 3.79 9.35
CA ASN A 29 -0.70 4.34 9.91
C ASN A 29 0.26 4.94 8.86
N LEU A 30 -0.14 4.98 7.58
CA LEU A 30 0.66 5.62 6.54
C LEU A 30 0.67 7.15 6.68
N PRO A 31 1.80 7.81 6.34
CA PRO A 31 1.85 9.26 6.21
C PRO A 31 0.80 9.78 5.23
N ALA A 32 0.28 10.99 5.46
CA ALA A 32 -0.81 11.54 4.66
C ALA A 32 -0.50 11.59 3.16
N ASN A 33 0.71 12.00 2.77
CA ASN A 33 1.15 12.02 1.37
C ASN A 33 1.18 10.63 0.72
N LEU A 34 1.52 9.58 1.48
CA LEU A 34 1.43 8.20 1.02
C LEU A 34 -0.01 7.71 0.90
N LYS A 35 -0.88 8.14 1.81
CA LYS A 35 -2.30 7.81 1.76
C LYS A 35 -2.96 8.40 0.52
N ASP A 36 -2.73 9.67 0.22
CA ASP A 36 -3.24 10.32 -0.99
C ASP A 36 -2.76 9.58 -2.25
N ALA A 37 -1.47 9.32 -2.38
CA ALA A 37 -0.92 8.61 -3.53
C ALA A 37 -1.43 7.16 -3.64
N LEU A 38 -1.66 6.49 -2.51
CA LEU A 38 -2.25 5.16 -2.45
C LEU A 38 -3.74 5.19 -2.85
N ASP A 39 -4.48 6.18 -2.38
CA ASP A 39 -5.89 6.38 -2.73
C ASP A 39 -6.02 6.59 -4.24
N GLU A 40 -5.20 7.47 -4.82
CA GLU A 40 -5.12 7.68 -6.26
C GLU A 40 -4.75 6.41 -7.04
N PHE A 41 -3.80 5.62 -6.52
CA PHE A 41 -3.43 4.32 -7.11
C PHE A 41 -4.58 3.32 -7.07
N MET A 42 -5.43 3.40 -6.05
CA MET A 42 -6.60 2.53 -5.87
C MET A 42 -7.81 3.00 -6.69
N ILE A 43 -7.84 4.24 -7.19
CA ILE A 43 -8.90 4.72 -8.09
C ILE A 43 -8.92 3.85 -9.36
N GLY A 44 -9.99 3.05 -9.50
CA GLY A 44 -10.17 2.13 -10.63
C GLY A 44 -9.69 0.69 -10.38
N GLN A 45 -9.07 0.41 -9.22
CA GLN A 45 -8.87 -0.96 -8.76
C GLN A 45 -10.16 -1.54 -8.22
N THR A 46 -10.36 -2.84 -8.44
CA THR A 46 -11.48 -3.57 -7.85
C THR A 46 -11.07 -3.94 -6.44
N VAL A 47 -11.51 -3.22 -5.41
CA VAL A 47 -12.18 -3.81 -4.23
C VAL A 47 -12.54 -2.74 -3.19
N PRO A 48 -13.66 -2.95 -2.46
CA PRO A 48 -14.32 -1.99 -1.59
C PRO A 48 -14.04 -2.34 -0.12
N HIS A 49 -12.94 -1.85 0.44
CA HIS A 49 -12.75 -1.83 1.88
C HIS A 49 -12.16 -0.49 2.30
N ASP A 50 -12.98 0.32 2.98
CA ASP A 50 -12.66 1.67 3.47
C ASP A 50 -11.43 1.71 4.40
N THR A 51 -11.05 0.55 4.96
CA THR A 51 -10.04 0.45 6.02
C THR A 51 -8.84 -0.41 5.66
N TYR A 52 -8.92 -1.30 4.66
CA TYR A 52 -7.86 -2.30 4.41
C TYR A 52 -7.62 -2.55 2.94
N ILE A 53 -6.35 -2.71 2.56
CA ILE A 53 -5.90 -2.98 1.20
C ILE A 53 -5.26 -4.36 1.13
N TYR A 54 -5.34 -5.03 -0.01
CA TYR A 54 -4.62 -6.29 -0.17
C TYR A 54 -3.11 -6.06 -0.07
N ALA A 55 -2.43 -6.98 0.61
CA ALA A 55 -0.97 -6.95 0.74
C ALA A 55 -0.30 -6.97 -0.64
N HIS A 56 -0.88 -7.69 -1.60
CA HIS A 56 -0.39 -7.75 -2.98
C HIS A 56 -0.41 -6.38 -3.67
N ASP A 57 -1.52 -5.64 -3.56
CA ASP A 57 -1.64 -4.32 -4.18
C ASP A 57 -0.73 -3.31 -3.48
N TYR A 58 -0.54 -3.44 -2.16
CA TYR A 58 0.43 -2.62 -1.42
C TYR A 58 1.88 -2.89 -1.85
N GLU A 59 2.27 -4.16 -2.03
CA GLU A 59 3.59 -4.51 -2.56
C GLU A 59 3.82 -3.92 -3.95
N LEU A 60 2.78 -3.94 -4.80
CA LEU A 60 2.84 -3.33 -6.12
C LEU A 60 3.00 -1.82 -6.02
N PHE A 61 2.21 -1.15 -5.18
CA PHE A 61 2.34 0.28 -4.89
C PHE A 61 3.76 0.64 -4.41
N GLN A 62 4.30 -0.09 -3.42
CA GLN A 62 5.67 0.11 -2.93
C GLN A 62 6.70 -0.01 -4.06
N ARG A 63 6.53 -0.97 -4.98
CA ARG A 63 7.42 -1.11 -6.15
C ARG A 63 7.28 0.07 -7.11
N LEU A 64 6.06 0.55 -7.37
CA LEU A 64 5.81 1.68 -8.26
C LEU A 64 6.40 2.98 -7.70
N VAL A 65 6.23 3.22 -6.39
CA VAL A 65 6.86 4.34 -5.67
C VAL A 65 8.39 4.24 -5.74
N LYS A 66 8.97 3.07 -5.44
CA LYS A 66 10.42 2.84 -5.54
C LYS A 66 10.96 3.02 -6.96
N SER A 67 10.16 2.68 -7.98
CA SER A 67 10.52 2.86 -9.38
C SER A 67 10.37 4.31 -9.88
N GLY A 68 9.76 5.19 -9.09
CA GLY A 68 9.50 6.58 -9.46
C GLY A 68 8.31 6.77 -10.42
N GLN A 69 7.49 5.72 -10.64
CA GLN A 69 6.25 5.82 -11.40
C GLN A 69 5.15 6.52 -10.61
N ILE A 70 5.08 6.24 -9.31
CA ILE A 70 4.25 7.01 -8.37
C ILE A 70 5.18 8.01 -7.70
N LYS A 71 4.89 9.30 -7.89
CA LYS A 71 5.58 10.39 -7.22
C LYS A 71 4.80 10.73 -5.96
N ILE A 72 5.49 10.69 -4.83
CA ILE A 72 4.94 11.15 -3.56
C ILE A 72 5.57 12.52 -3.33
N GLU A 73 4.78 13.59 -3.46
CA GLU A 73 5.20 14.98 -3.24
C GLU A 73 5.09 15.39 -1.77
#